data_AF-A0A328Z1I6-F1
#
_entry.id   AF-A0A328Z1I6-F1
#
_cell.length_a   1.000
_cell.length_b   1.000
_cell.length_c   1.000
_cell.angle_alpha   90.00
_cell.angle_beta   90.00
_cell.angle_gamma   90.00
#
_symmetry.space_group_name_H-M   'P 1'
#
loop_
_entity.id
_entity.type
_entity.pdbx_description
1 polymer ?
#
loop_
_entity_poly.entity_id
_entity_poly.type
_entity_poly.pdbx_seq_one_letter_code
_entity_poly.pdbx_strand_id
1 'polypeptide(L)' 'MKKVFCVVVGALAGVVLATLLASGFNHWYTERHVRSDDDSNILVGYYLFGFFPAGLLAGGYAGYRIARRR' A
#
# COMPACT_ATOMS: atom_id res chain seq x y z
N MET A 1 -21.29 -11.94 -7.64
CA MET A 1 -20.68 -11.81 -6.29
C MET A 1 -19.22 -12.28 -6.22
N LYS A 2 -18.86 -13.46 -6.74
CA LYS A 2 -17.48 -14.01 -6.65
C LYS A 2 -16.39 -13.06 -7.19
N LYS A 3 -16.64 -12.36 -8.29
CA LYS A 3 -15.67 -11.42 -8.89
C LYS A 3 -15.39 -10.20 -8.00
N VAL A 4 -16.45 -9.60 -7.46
CA VAL A 4 -16.34 -8.46 -6.52
C VAL A 4 -15.57 -8.88 -5.27
N PHE A 5 -15.87 -10.08 -4.73
CA PHE A 5 -15.14 -10.61 -3.58
C PHE A 5 -13.64 -10.78 -3.86
N CYS A 6 -13.24 -11.33 -5.01
CA CYS A 6 -11.84 -11.45 -5.38
C CYS A 6 -11.14 -10.08 -5.52
N VAL A 7 -11.82 -9.07 -6.07
CA VAL A 7 -11.26 -7.70 -6.17
C VAL A 7 -11.08 -7.09 -4.78
N VAL A 8 -12.07 -7.21 -3.90
CA VAL A 8 -12.01 -6.69 -2.52
C VAL A 8 -10.88 -7.37 -1.73
N VAL A 9 -10.80 -8.70 -1.76
CA VAL A 9 -9.72 -9.44 -1.09
C VAL A 9 -8.36 -9.08 -1.67
N GLY A 10 -8.25 -8.94 -3.00
CA GLY A 10 -7.03 -8.47 -3.65
C GLY A 10 -6.62 -7.07 -3.18
N ALA A 11 -7.56 -6.13 -3.13
CA ALA A 11 -7.32 -4.77 -2.65
C ALA A 11 -6.84 -4.75 -1.18
N LEU A 12 -7.49 -5.52 -0.31
CA LEU A 12 -7.08 -5.65 1.10
C LEU A 12 -5.68 -6.26 1.23
N ALA A 13 -5.38 -7.32 0.48
CA ALA A 13 -4.04 -7.91 0.46
C ALA A 13 -2.98 -6.91 -0.06
N GLY A 14 -3.32 -6.10 -1.07
CA GLY A 14 -2.47 -5.04 -1.59
C GLY A 14 -2.19 -3.93 -0.57
N VAL A 15 -3.19 -3.55 0.24
CA VAL A 15 -3.00 -2.61 1.35
C VAL A 15 -2.06 -3.19 2.41
N VAL A 16 -2.25 -4.46 2.81
CA VAL A 16 -1.36 -5.13 3.76
C VAL A 16 0.08 -5.15 3.26
N LEU A 17 0.30 -5.48 1.98
CA LEU A 17 1.62 -5.47 1.37
C LEU A 17 2.23 -4.05 1.34
N ALA A 18 1.42 -3.03 1.00
CA ALA A 18 1.87 -1.65 1.03
C ALA A 18 2.27 -1.20 2.43
N THR A 19 1.53 -1.59 3.48
CA THR A 19 1.90 -1.31 4.88
C THR A 19 3.26 -1.93 5.24
N LEU A 20 3.53 -3.17 4.81
CA LEU A 20 4.81 -3.84 5.05
C LEU A 20 5.97 -3.12 4.35
N LEU A 21 5.79 -2.78 3.07
CA LEU A 21 6.79 -2.04 2.30
C LEU A 21 7.05 -0.66 2.89
N ALA A 22 5.99 0.03 3.27
CA ALA A 22 6.06 1.35 3.85
C ALA A 22 6.70 1.34 5.25
N SER A 23 6.50 0.28 6.04
CA SER A 23 7.20 0.08 7.31
C SER A 23 8.71 -0.09 7.10
N GLY A 24 9.11 -0.94 6.14
CA GLY A 24 10.52 -1.10 5.77
C GLY A 24 11.16 0.19 5.25
N PHE A 25 10.44 0.93 4.40
CA PHE A 25 10.87 2.24 3.92
C PHE A 25 11.00 3.24 5.07
N ASN A 26 10.00 3.30 5.97
CA ASN A 26 10.02 4.22 7.11
C ASN A 26 11.21 3.93 8.02
N HIS A 27 11.44 2.67 8.39
CA HIS A 27 12.59 2.30 9.22
C HIS A 27 13.91 2.77 8.60
N TRP A 28 14.12 2.49 7.31
CA TRP A 28 15.32 2.92 6.58
C TRP A 28 15.44 4.44 6.44
N TYR A 29 14.34 5.13 6.19
CA TYR A 29 14.32 6.57 5.93
C TYR A 29 14.51 7.37 7.22
N THR A 30 13.83 6.97 8.30
CA THR A 30 13.87 7.62 9.60
C THR A 30 15.28 7.65 10.18
N GLU A 31 16.03 6.55 10.07
CA GLU A 31 17.42 6.49 10.56
C GLU A 31 18.38 7.45 9.82
N ARG A 32 18.04 7.89 8.61
CA ARG A 32 18.98 8.61 7.73
C ARG A 32 18.60 10.06 7.48
N HIS A 33 17.30 10.37 7.45
CA HIS A 33 16.80 11.62 6.88
C HIS A 33 15.86 12.39 7.81
N VAL A 34 15.24 11.76 8.82
CA VAL A 34 14.31 12.47 9.70
C VAL A 34 15.09 13.24 10.76
N ARG A 35 15.05 14.57 10.68
CA ARG A 35 15.71 15.48 11.64
C ARG A 35 14.74 16.48 12.25
N SER A 36 13.54 16.58 11.68
CA SER A 36 12.51 17.53 12.08
C SER A 36 11.11 16.91 12.00
N ASP A 37 10.14 17.56 12.63
CA ASP A 37 8.73 17.17 12.58
C ASP A 37 8.16 17.29 11.14
N ASP A 38 8.67 18.23 10.34
CA ASP A 38 8.29 18.39 8.94
C ASP A 38 8.68 17.15 8.10
N ASP A 39 9.85 16.57 8.34
CA ASP A 39 10.28 15.34 7.65
C ASP A 39 9.35 14.16 7.99
N SER A 40 8.86 14.12 9.24
CA SER A 40 7.91 13.11 9.71
C SER A 40 6.55 13.27 9.04
N ASN A 41 6.08 14.51 8.87
CA ASN A 41 4.85 14.81 8.16
C ASN A 41 4.93 14.40 6.67
N ILE A 42 6.08 14.61 6.03
CA ILE A 42 6.33 14.17 4.65
C ILE A 42 6.25 12.63 4.56
N LEU A 43 6.84 11.91 5.50
CA LEU A 43 6.77 10.45 5.60
C LEU A 43 5.33 9.94 5.72
N VAL A 44 4.52 10.57 6.56
CA VAL A 44 3.08 10.28 6.68
C VAL A 44 2.36 10.56 5.36
N GLY A 45 2.73 11.65 4.67
CA GLY A 45 2.24 11.98 3.33
C GLY A 45 2.52 10.86 2.31
N TYR A 46 3.75 10.33 2.27
CA TYR A 46 4.08 9.19 1.41
C TYR A 46 3.27 7.94 1.76
N TYR A 47 2.97 7.72 3.03
CA TYR A 47 2.13 6.60 3.48
C TYR A 47 0.70 6.71 2.94
N LEU A 48 0.07 7.86 3.16
CA LEU A 48 -1.35 8.10 2.85
C LEU A 48 -1.61 8.27 1.36
N PHE A 49 -0.71 8.94 0.64
CA PHE A 49 -0.93 9.30 -0.77
C PHE A 49 -0.08 8.48 -1.75
N GLY A 50 0.96 7.78 -1.27
CA GLY A 50 1.81 6.92 -2.10
C GLY A 50 1.48 5.45 -1.90
N PHE A 51 1.92 4.89 -0.77
CA PHE A 51 1.88 3.45 -0.52
C PHE A 51 0.45 2.90 -0.50
N PHE A 52 -0.48 3.51 0.24
CA PHE A 52 -1.84 3.00 0.38
C PHE A 52 -2.62 2.99 -0.94
N PRO A 53 -2.71 4.09 -1.71
CA PRO A 53 -3.40 4.09 -2.99
C PRO A 53 -2.74 3.12 -3.99
N ALA A 54 -1.41 3.08 -4.04
CA ALA A 54 -0.69 2.17 -4.94
C ALA A 54 -0.96 0.70 -4.59
N GLY A 55 -0.92 0.35 -3.31
CA GLY A 55 -1.23 -1.00 -2.82
C GLY A 55 -2.67 -1.41 -3.11
N LEU A 56 -3.62 -0.53 -2.84
CA LEU A 56 -5.04 -0.77 -3.07
C LEU A 56 -5.33 -1.01 -4.57
N LEU A 57 -4.77 -0.18 -5.45
CA LEU A 57 -4.93 -0.31 -6.90
C LEU A 57 -4.24 -1.56 -7.43
N ALA A 58 -2.99 -1.82 -7.04
CA ALA A 58 -2.23 -2.99 -7.48
C ALA A 58 -2.89 -4.30 -7.01
N GLY A 59 -3.31 -4.35 -5.75
CA GLY A 59 -4.01 -5.48 -5.17
C GLY A 59 -5.38 -5.71 -5.81
N GLY A 60 -6.17 -4.64 -5.99
CA GLY A 60 -7.46 -4.70 -6.66
C GLY A 60 -7.34 -5.17 -8.12
N TYR A 61 -6.33 -4.69 -8.84
CA TYR A 61 -6.02 -5.11 -10.20
C TYR A 61 -5.60 -6.60 -10.26
N ALA A 62 -4.75 -7.06 -9.33
CA ALA A 62 -4.38 -8.46 -9.23
C ALA A 62 -5.61 -9.35 -8.94
N GLY A 63 -6.46 -8.94 -7.98
CA GLY A 63 -7.73 -9.59 -7.67
C GLY A 63 -8.67 -9.67 -8.87
N TYR A 64 -8.77 -8.58 -9.65
CA TYR A 64 -9.52 -8.55 -10.90
C TYR A 64 -8.97 -9.52 -11.95
N ARG A 65 -7.64 -9.58 -12.13
CA ARG A 65 -6.99 -10.51 -13.08
C ARG A 65 -7.25 -11.96 -12.71
N ILE A 66 -7.23 -12.31 -11.42
CA ILE A 66 -7.59 -13.65 -10.93
C ILE A 66 -9.06 -13.95 -11.18
N ALA A 67 -9.95 -13.01 -10.86
CA ALA A 67 -11.39 -13.13 -11.06
C ALA A 67 -11.83 -13.24 -12.52
N ARG A 68 -11.00 -12.75 -13.46
CA ARG A 68 -11.24 -12.86 -14.90
C ARG A 68 -10.81 -14.22 -15.47
N ARG A 69 -9.87 -14.90 -14.81
CA ARG A 69 -9.39 -16.24 -15.20
C ARG A 69 -10.26 -17.38 -14.67
N ARG A 70 -11.12 -17.11 -13.68
CA ARG A 70 -12.09 -18.04 -13.10
C ARG A 70 -13.50 -17.75 -13.60
#